data_AF-A0A6M0C9C4-F1
#
_entry.id   AF-A0A6M0C9C4-F1
#
_cell.length_a   1.000
_cell.length_b   1.000
_cell.length_c   1.000
_cell.angle_alpha   90.00
_cell.angle_beta   90.00
_cell.angle_gamma   90.00
#
_symmetry.space_group_name_H-M   'P 1'
#
loop_
_entity.id
_entity.type
_entity.pdbx_description
1 polymer ?
#
loop_
_entity_poly.entity_id
_entity_poly.type
_entity_poly.pdbx_seq_one_letter_code
_entity_poly.pdbx_strand_id
1 'polypeptide(L)'
;LTRYYDALLDEKPFSDKVDYRQPVRLVAITPSFHRDNFTDRKYHTLDFQFLEFSVISDGNNFYFCLKDIDNGEISKAIIPYQELENDLDLPTPPTVLLKVVNNLDVQQQEEVLRV
;
A
#
# COMPACT_ATOMS: atom_id res chain seq x y z
N LEU A 1 -10.16 8.64 -9.57
CA LEU A 1 -9.24 8.88 -10.70
C LEU A 1 -9.82 9.83 -11.75
N THR A 2 -11.04 9.57 -12.25
CA THR A 2 -11.71 10.37 -13.29
C THR A 2 -11.83 11.86 -12.97
N ARG A 3 -12.18 12.20 -11.72
CA ARG A 3 -12.21 13.59 -11.24
C ARG A 3 -10.86 14.30 -11.30
N TYR A 4 -9.77 13.56 -11.01
CA TYR A 4 -8.42 14.10 -11.10
C TYR A 4 -7.97 14.26 -12.55
N TYR A 5 -8.39 13.37 -13.43
CA TYR A 5 -8.16 13.49 -14.88
C TYR A 5 -8.78 14.79 -15.42
N ASP A 6 -10.04 15.04 -15.08
CA ASP A 6 -10.77 16.23 -15.51
C ASP A 6 -10.12 17.52 -15.00
N ALA A 7 -9.83 17.59 -13.69
CA ALA A 7 -9.15 18.73 -13.08
C ALA A 7 -7.74 18.97 -13.67
N LEU A 8 -6.99 17.90 -13.97
CA LEU A 8 -5.66 18.00 -14.56
C LEU A 8 -5.69 18.65 -15.96
N LEU A 9 -6.70 18.32 -16.77
CA LEU A 9 -6.86 18.85 -18.12
C LEU A 9 -7.39 20.28 -18.14
N ASP A 10 -8.16 20.68 -17.13
CA ASP A 10 -8.65 22.05 -16.97
C ASP A 10 -7.54 22.98 -16.43
N GLU A 11 -6.98 22.65 -15.27
CA GLU A 11 -6.04 23.51 -14.54
C GLU A 11 -4.62 23.52 -15.13
N LYS A 12 -4.17 22.40 -15.72
CA LYS A 12 -2.81 22.21 -16.28
C LYS A 12 -1.68 22.77 -15.38
N PRO A 13 -1.61 22.36 -14.09
CA PRO A 13 -0.77 23.00 -13.07
C PRO A 13 0.75 22.93 -13.32
N PHE A 14 1.20 22.07 -14.24
CA PHE A 14 2.62 21.85 -14.55
C PHE A 14 2.95 22.13 -16.02
N SER A 15 2.30 23.13 -16.64
CA SER A 15 2.46 23.43 -18.08
C SER A 15 3.90 23.79 -18.50
N ASP A 16 4.76 24.14 -17.55
CA ASP A 16 6.19 24.38 -17.75
C ASP A 16 7.02 23.09 -17.81
N LYS A 17 6.51 21.98 -17.26
CA LYS A 17 7.23 20.70 -17.12
C LYS A 17 6.57 19.53 -17.87
N VAL A 18 5.30 19.66 -18.22
CA VAL A 18 4.48 18.59 -18.79
C VAL A 18 3.85 19.05 -20.10
N ASP A 19 4.04 18.27 -21.17
CA ASP A 19 3.36 18.49 -22.44
C ASP A 19 1.95 17.87 -22.42
N TYR A 20 0.95 18.70 -22.12
CA TYR A 20 -0.47 18.30 -22.10
C TYR A 20 -1.08 17.99 -23.47
N ARG A 21 -0.30 18.07 -24.57
CA ARG A 21 -0.73 17.58 -25.89
C ARG A 21 -0.57 16.06 -26.01
N GLN A 22 0.22 15.44 -25.13
CA GLN A 22 0.38 13.99 -25.08
C GLN A 22 -0.84 13.35 -24.40
N PRO A 23 -1.21 12.11 -24.79
CA PRO A 23 -2.27 11.37 -24.12
C PRO A 23 -1.98 11.19 -22.63
N VAL A 24 -2.95 11.51 -21.78
CA VAL A 24 -2.87 11.26 -20.34
C VAL A 24 -3.33 9.83 -20.07
N ARG A 25 -2.43 9.01 -19.51
CA ARG A 25 -2.74 7.65 -19.07
C ARG A 25 -3.16 7.65 -17.60
N LEU A 26 -4.22 6.93 -17.28
CA LEU A 26 -4.66 6.73 -15.92
C LEU A 26 -4.12 5.41 -15.38
N VAL A 27 -3.32 5.47 -14.32
CA VAL A 27 -2.77 4.28 -13.66
C VAL A 27 -3.32 4.20 -12.24
N ALA A 28 -4.07 3.15 -11.94
CA ALA A 28 -4.56 2.84 -10.60
C ALA A 28 -3.63 1.81 -9.95
N ILE A 29 -3.13 2.12 -8.74
CA ILE A 29 -2.23 1.26 -7.98
C ILE A 29 -2.88 1.00 -6.61
N THR A 30 -3.18 -0.26 -6.29
CA THR A 30 -3.90 -0.68 -5.07
C THR A 30 -3.50 -2.11 -4.71
N PRO A 31 -3.60 -2.56 -3.45
CA PRO A 31 -3.27 -3.96 -3.11
C PRO A 31 -4.22 -4.97 -3.76
N SER A 32 -5.45 -4.56 -4.07
CA SER A 32 -6.44 -5.39 -4.77
C SER A 32 -7.51 -4.52 -5.41
N PHE A 33 -8.21 -5.07 -6.41
CA PHE A 33 -9.34 -4.43 -7.07
C PHE A 33 -10.66 -5.15 -6.78
N HIS A 34 -11.72 -4.38 -6.54
CA HIS A 34 -13.07 -4.92 -6.43
C HIS A 34 -13.64 -5.22 -7.82
N ARG A 35 -14.59 -6.16 -7.92
CA ARG A 35 -15.27 -6.49 -9.17
C ARG A 35 -15.85 -5.26 -9.87
N ASP A 36 -16.38 -4.32 -9.09
CA ASP A 36 -16.98 -3.10 -9.62
C ASP A 36 -15.96 -2.19 -10.28
N ASN A 37 -14.70 -2.19 -9.84
CA ASN A 37 -13.65 -1.41 -10.51
C ASN A 37 -13.39 -1.93 -11.93
N PHE A 38 -13.51 -3.23 -12.16
CA PHE A 38 -13.43 -3.80 -13.50
C PHE A 38 -14.64 -3.45 -14.35
N THR A 39 -15.83 -3.40 -13.74
CA THR A 39 -17.06 -2.92 -14.42
C THR A 39 -16.90 -1.46 -14.83
N ASP A 40 -16.45 -0.60 -13.93
CA ASP A 40 -16.17 0.80 -14.20
C ASP A 40 -15.17 0.93 -15.35
N ARG A 41 -14.03 0.23 -15.28
CA ARG A 41 -13.04 0.23 -16.36
C ARG A 41 -13.60 -0.23 -17.70
N LYS A 42 -14.44 -1.28 -17.70
CA LYS A 42 -15.00 -1.86 -18.92
C LYS A 42 -15.92 -0.90 -19.67
N TYR A 43 -16.70 -0.10 -18.95
CA TYR A 43 -17.70 0.80 -19.55
C TYR A 43 -17.25 2.26 -19.59
N HIS A 44 -16.12 2.60 -18.96
CA HIS A 44 -15.54 3.92 -19.09
C HIS A 44 -14.87 4.11 -20.46
N THR A 45 -14.87 5.36 -20.94
CA THR A 45 -14.18 5.78 -22.18
C THR A 45 -12.70 6.09 -22.00
N LEU A 46 -12.18 6.04 -20.78
CA LEU A 46 -10.79 6.43 -20.47
C LEU A 46 -9.95 5.17 -20.31
N ASP A 47 -8.69 5.27 -20.68
CA ASP A 47 -7.74 4.16 -20.62
C ASP A 47 -7.16 4.01 -19.21
N PHE A 48 -7.63 3.00 -18.48
CA PHE A 48 -7.15 2.67 -17.13
C PHE A 48 -6.21 1.47 -17.15
N GLN A 49 -5.00 1.68 -16.68
CA GLN A 49 -4.09 0.60 -16.31
C GLN A 49 -4.29 0.26 -14.83
N PHE A 50 -4.50 -1.02 -14.53
CA PHE A 50 -4.64 -1.51 -13.16
C PHE A 50 -3.39 -2.27 -12.75
N LEU A 51 -2.72 -1.77 -11.71
CA LEU A 51 -1.56 -2.40 -11.11
C LEU A 51 -1.88 -2.81 -9.67
N GLU A 52 -1.70 -4.08 -9.36
CA GLU A 52 -1.75 -4.59 -8.00
C GLU A 52 -0.38 -4.49 -7.36
N PHE A 53 -0.29 -3.87 -6.18
CA PHE A 53 0.94 -3.88 -5.42
C PHE A 53 0.92 -4.86 -4.26
N SER A 54 2.07 -5.45 -3.96
CA SER A 54 2.27 -6.25 -2.76
C SER A 54 3.65 -6.00 -2.17
N VAL A 55 3.76 -6.20 -0.86
CA VAL A 55 5.04 -6.22 -0.18
C VAL A 55 5.31 -7.66 0.24
N ILE A 56 6.42 -8.21 -0.22
CA ILE A 56 6.86 -9.56 0.13
C ILE A 56 8.17 -9.49 0.91
N SER A 57 8.30 -10.31 1.94
CA SER A 57 9.59 -10.56 2.59
C SER A 57 10.25 -11.78 1.94
N ASP A 58 11.55 -11.66 1.67
CA ASP A 58 12.39 -12.77 1.24
C ASP A 58 13.75 -12.65 1.94
N GLY A 59 13.95 -13.51 2.93
CA GLY A 59 15.04 -13.40 3.91
C GLY A 59 14.96 -12.10 4.72
N ASN A 60 16.05 -11.34 4.71
CA ASN A 60 16.15 -10.05 5.40
C ASN A 60 15.69 -8.86 4.53
N ASN A 61 15.24 -9.10 3.31
CA ASN A 61 14.87 -8.05 2.37
C ASN A 61 13.36 -7.99 2.21
N PHE A 62 12.84 -6.77 2.07
CA PHE A 62 11.47 -6.52 1.65
C PHE A 62 11.47 -6.07 0.19
N TYR A 63 10.49 -6.54 -0.57
CA TYR A 63 10.33 -6.19 -1.97
C TYR A 63 8.94 -5.62 -2.21
N PHE A 64 8.91 -4.46 -2.85
CA PHE A 64 7.72 -3.90 -3.45
C PHE A 64 7.52 -4.54 -4.81
N CYS A 65 6.43 -5.27 -4.97
CA CYS A 65 6.05 -5.92 -6.20
C CYS A 65 4.88 -5.17 -6.83
N LEU A 66 4.97 -4.86 -8.12
CA LEU A 66 3.86 -4.36 -8.93
C LEU A 66 3.52 -5.40 -9.96
N LYS A 67 2.26 -5.82 -9.99
CA LYS A 67 1.71 -6.74 -10.97
C LYS A 67 0.72 -6.00 -11.84
N ASP A 68 0.93 -6.01 -13.14
CA ASP A 68 -0.08 -5.58 -14.09
C ASP A 68 -1.15 -6.68 -14.23
N ILE A 69 -2.42 -6.31 -14.07
CA ILE A 69 -3.52 -7.28 -14.05
C ILE A 69 -3.85 -7.79 -15.45
N ASP A 70 -3.57 -7.01 -16.48
CA ASP A 70 -3.97 -7.32 -17.86
C ASP A 70 -3.01 -8.30 -18.52
N ASN A 71 -1.70 -8.13 -18.32
CA ASN A 71 -0.67 -8.99 -18.92
C ASN A 71 0.03 -9.92 -17.90
N GLY A 72 -0.18 -9.71 -16.59
CA GLY A 72 0.46 -10.49 -15.53
C GLY A 72 1.93 -10.19 -15.30
N GLU A 73 2.49 -9.15 -15.94
CA GLU A 73 3.88 -8.72 -15.78
C GLU A 73 4.12 -8.26 -14.34
N ILE A 74 5.24 -8.70 -13.76
CA ILE A 74 5.60 -8.37 -12.38
C ILE A 74 6.92 -7.62 -12.38
N SER A 75 6.89 -6.38 -11.89
CA SER A 75 8.07 -5.59 -11.55
C SER A 75 8.35 -5.69 -10.06
N LYS A 76 9.63 -5.76 -9.68
CA LYS A 76 10.05 -5.82 -8.28
C LYS A 76 11.10 -4.77 -7.97
N ALA A 77 10.97 -4.10 -6.83
CA ALA A 77 11.93 -3.15 -6.30
C ALA A 77 12.23 -3.49 -4.84
N ILE A 78 13.50 -3.36 -4.42
CA ILE A 78 13.89 -3.56 -3.03
C ILE A 78 13.40 -2.36 -2.20
N ILE A 79 12.76 -2.65 -1.08
CA ILE A 79 12.41 -1.65 -0.07
C ILE A 79 13.58 -1.59 0.91
N PRO A 80 14.24 -0.44 1.06
CA PRO A 80 15.23 -0.25 2.12
C PRO A 80 14.48 -0.21 3.45
N TYR A 81 14.34 -1.37 4.08
CA TYR A 81 13.78 -1.51 5.41
C TYR A 81 14.94 -1.61 6.40
N GLN A 82 14.94 -0.71 7.38
CA GLN A 82 15.71 -0.86 8.60
C GLN A 82 14.72 -1.17 9.70
N GLU A 83 14.95 -2.27 10.41
CA GLU A 83 14.25 -2.53 11.66
C GLU A 83 14.58 -1.35 12.57
N LEU A 84 13.55 -0.59 12.95
CA LEU A 84 13.72 0.49 13.91
C LEU A 84 14.13 -0.21 15.20
N GLU A 85 15.41 -0.07 15.61
CA GLU A 85 15.79 -0.41 16.98
C GLU A 85 14.81 0.37 17.86
N ASN A 86 13.91 -0.35 18.53
CA ASN A 86 12.96 0.22 19.49
C ASN A 86 13.74 0.65 20.73
N ASP A 87 14.66 1.59 20.56
CA ASP A 87 15.36 2.32 21.63
C ASP A 87 14.54 3.54 22.05
N LEU A 88 13.21 3.48 21.81
CA LEU A 88 12.28 4.31 22.53
C LEU A 88 12.42 3.90 23.99
N ASP A 89 12.88 4.83 24.81
CA ASP A 89 12.97 4.71 26.27
C ASP A 89 11.53 4.61 26.83
N LEU A 90 10.93 3.45 26.60
CA LEU A 90 9.55 3.17 26.96
C LEU A 90 9.51 3.07 28.48
N PRO A 91 8.60 3.80 29.14
CA PRO A 91 8.44 3.68 30.57
C PRO A 91 8.11 2.22 30.91
N THR A 92 8.68 1.72 32.01
CA THR A 92 8.35 0.37 32.49
C THR A 92 6.84 0.20 32.55
N PRO A 93 6.31 -0.93 32.06
CA PRO A 93 4.87 -1.14 32.00
C PRO A 93 4.25 -1.02 33.40
N PRO A 94 3.04 -0.42 33.52
CA PRO A 94 2.36 -0.27 34.80
C PRO A 94 2.26 -1.59 35.56
N THR A 95 2.55 -1.57 36.86
CA THR A 95 2.54 -2.77 37.71
C THR A 95 1.18 -3.47 37.74
N VAL A 96 0.10 -2.72 37.51
CA VAL A 96 -1.26 -3.24 37.40
C VAL A 96 -1.42 -4.12 36.16
N LEU A 97 -0.90 -3.69 35.01
CA LEU A 97 -0.92 -4.49 33.79
C LEU A 97 -0.11 -5.78 33.97
N LEU A 98 1.07 -5.70 34.57
CA LEU A 98 1.88 -6.89 34.88
C LEU A 98 1.15 -7.88 35.79
N LYS A 99 0.42 -7.41 36.79
CA LYS A 99 -0.39 -8.27 37.66
C LYS A 99 -1.56 -8.92 36.91
N VAL A 100 -2.22 -8.18 36.02
CA VAL A 100 -3.31 -8.72 35.21
C VAL A 100 -2.78 -9.80 34.28
N VAL A 101 -1.68 -9.54 33.56
CA VAL A 101 -1.07 -10.51 32.64
C VAL A 101 -0.59 -11.74 33.40
N ASN A 102 0.09 -11.58 34.54
CA ASN A 102 0.58 -12.71 35.34
C ASN A 102 -0.52 -13.60 35.95
N ASN A 103 -1.76 -13.10 36.03
CA ASN A 103 -2.91 -13.88 36.50
C ASN A 103 -3.67 -14.59 35.37
N LEU A 104 -3.33 -14.32 34.11
CA LEU A 104 -3.86 -15.05 32.96
C LEU A 104 -3.16 -16.40 32.80
N ASP A 105 -3.84 -17.36 32.18
CA ASP A 105 -3.20 -18.62 31.82
C ASP A 105 -2.16 -18.44 30.71
N VAL A 106 -1.30 -19.44 30.52
CA VAL A 106 -0.18 -19.37 29.56
C VAL A 106 -0.66 -19.13 28.13
N GLN A 107 -1.83 -19.67 27.75
CA GLN A 107 -2.41 -19.49 26.41
C GLN A 107 -2.91 -18.05 26.21
N GLN A 108 -3.57 -17.49 27.22
CA GLN A 108 -4.08 -16.12 27.23
C GLN A 108 -2.95 -15.09 27.28
N GLN A 109 -1.86 -15.40 27.99
CA GLN A 109 -0.65 -14.57 27.99
C GLN A 109 -0.01 -14.50 26.60
N GLU A 110 0.12 -15.63 25.91
CA GLU A 110 0.66 -15.69 24.55
C GLU A 110 -0.21 -14.93 23.54
N GLU A 111 -1.53 -14.94 23.68
CA GLU A 111 -2.43 -14.12 22.83
C GLU A 111 -2.25 -12.62 23.07
N VAL A 112 -2.14 -12.19 24.33
CA VAL A 112 -2.01 -10.77 24.70
C VAL A 112 -0.65 -10.20 24.28
N LEU A 113 0.41 -11.02 24.28
CA LEU A 113 1.78 -10.63 23.94
C LEU A 113 2.11 -10.74 22.43
N ARG A 114 1.21 -11.27 21.60
CA ARG A 114 1.38 -11.43 20.16
C ARG A 114 1.15 -10.17 19.31
N VAL A 115 0.97 -9.01 19.96
CA VAL A 115 0.66 -7.72 19.33
C VAL A 115 1.92 -7.03 18.85
#